data_AF-A0A2N2TKR9-F1
#
_entry.id   AF-A0A2N2TKR9-F1
#
_cell.length_a   1.000
_cell.length_b   1.000
_cell.length_c   1.000
_cell.angle_alpha   90.00
_cell.angle_beta   90.00
_cell.angle_gamma   90.00
#
_symmetry.space_group_name_H-M   'P 1'
#
loop_
_entity.id
_entity.type
_entity.pdbx_description
1 polymer ?
#
loop_
_entity_poly.entity_id
_entity_poly.type
_entity_poly.pdbx_seq_one_letter_code
_entity_poly.pdbx_strand_id
1 'polypeptide(L)'
;MSAQSATFADFETPVFNNLTSAIRALAMDAVEKAKSGHPGAPMGMAEIAEVLWNHHLRHNPANPKWADRDRFVLSNGHGSMLIYALLHLTGYDVSIDDIKNFRQLHSKTPGHPEYGYTPGVETTTGPLGQGITNAVGMAMAEKLLAAEFN
;
A
#
# COMPACT_ATOMS: atom_id res chain seq x y z
N MET A 1 -30.38 -12.73 37.54
CA MET A 1 -29.80 -12.22 36.28
C MET A 1 -28.59 -13.09 35.98
N SER A 2 -28.71 -14.04 35.06
CA SER A 2 -27.61 -14.91 34.64
C SER A 2 -26.81 -14.17 33.58
N ALA A 3 -25.51 -13.96 33.84
CA ALA A 3 -24.58 -13.46 32.84
C ALA A 3 -24.38 -14.56 31.78
N GLN A 4 -24.83 -14.32 30.55
CA GLN A 4 -24.46 -15.16 29.42
C GLN A 4 -22.95 -15.00 29.18
N SER A 5 -22.23 -16.10 29.31
CA SER A 5 -20.83 -16.21 28.90
C SER A 5 -20.78 -16.18 27.38
N ALA A 6 -20.36 -15.05 26.81
CA ALA A 6 -19.99 -14.99 25.40
C ALA A 6 -18.74 -15.87 25.20
N THR A 7 -18.94 -17.09 24.74
CA THR A 7 -17.86 -17.97 24.31
C THR A 7 -17.59 -17.72 22.83
N PHE A 8 -16.39 -18.04 22.34
CA PHE A 8 -16.02 -17.94 20.91
C PHE A 8 -16.90 -18.76 19.95
N ALA A 9 -17.93 -19.46 20.45
CA ALA A 9 -18.92 -20.19 19.67
C ALA A 9 -19.87 -19.27 18.87
N ASP A 10 -20.04 -18.01 19.27
CA ASP A 10 -20.93 -17.04 18.60
C ASP A 10 -20.18 -16.14 17.59
N PHE A 11 -18.93 -16.48 17.26
CA PHE A 11 -18.11 -15.72 16.32
C PHE A 11 -18.26 -16.27 14.89
N GLU A 12 -18.99 -15.55 14.03
CA GLU A 12 -18.92 -15.80 12.60
C GLU A 12 -17.51 -15.50 12.10
N THR A 13 -16.92 -16.45 11.36
CA THR A 13 -15.58 -16.25 10.78
C THR A 13 -15.66 -15.09 9.79
N PRO A 14 -14.76 -14.09 9.86
CA PRO A 14 -14.73 -13.00 8.90
C PRO A 14 -14.60 -13.56 7.48
N VAL A 15 -15.59 -13.27 6.64
CA VAL A 15 -15.49 -13.57 5.21
C VAL A 15 -14.69 -12.44 4.58
N PHE A 16 -13.40 -12.67 4.40
CA PHE A 16 -12.54 -11.72 3.68
C PHE A 16 -12.84 -11.78 2.18
N ASN A 17 -13.00 -10.62 1.54
CA ASN A 17 -13.04 -10.52 0.09
C ASN A 17 -11.76 -11.18 -0.51
N ASN A 18 -11.89 -11.85 -1.66
CA ASN A 18 -10.76 -12.40 -2.41
C ASN A 18 -9.67 -11.35 -2.67
N LEU A 19 -10.05 -10.08 -2.87
CA LEU A 19 -9.11 -8.98 -3.08
C LEU A 19 -8.26 -8.67 -1.85
N THR A 20 -8.88 -8.53 -0.67
CA THR A 20 -8.13 -8.26 0.57
C THR A 20 -7.30 -9.48 0.99
N SER A 21 -7.80 -10.68 0.71
CA SER A 21 -7.06 -11.93 0.89
C SER A 21 -5.83 -12.01 -0.02
N ALA A 22 -5.91 -11.54 -1.27
CA ALA A 22 -4.76 -11.48 -2.17
C ALA A 22 -3.68 -10.52 -1.67
N ILE A 23 -4.06 -9.34 -1.16
CA ILE A 23 -3.13 -8.40 -0.53
C ILE A 23 -2.40 -9.07 0.65
N ARG A 24 -3.14 -9.75 1.52
CA ARG A 24 -2.57 -10.48 2.66
C ARG A 24 -1.60 -11.57 2.23
N ALA A 25 -2.00 -12.42 1.28
CA ALA A 25 -1.19 -13.52 0.80
C ALA A 25 0.13 -13.01 0.20
N LEU A 26 0.07 -12.03 -0.71
CA LEU A 26 1.28 -11.44 -1.30
C LEU A 26 2.21 -10.85 -0.23
N ALA A 27 1.67 -10.14 0.76
CA ALA A 27 2.48 -9.55 1.81
C ALA A 27 3.15 -10.61 2.70
N MET A 28 2.41 -11.65 3.11
CA MET A 28 2.96 -12.73 3.94
C MET A 28 4.03 -13.52 3.17
N ASP A 29 3.73 -13.95 1.95
CA ASP A 29 4.61 -14.82 1.16
C ASP A 29 5.92 -14.11 0.77
N ALA A 30 5.85 -12.83 0.40
CA ALA A 30 7.04 -12.05 0.06
C ALA A 30 7.95 -11.82 1.28
N VAL A 31 7.36 -11.51 2.44
CA VAL A 31 8.09 -11.35 3.70
C VAL A 31 8.76 -12.67 4.12
N GLU A 32 8.02 -13.78 4.04
CA GLU A 32 8.53 -15.11 4.38
C GLU A 32 9.69 -15.50 3.47
N LYS A 33 9.53 -15.36 2.14
CA LYS A 33 10.60 -15.63 1.18
C LYS A 33 11.84 -14.78 1.42
N ALA A 34 11.67 -13.50 1.75
CA ALA A 34 12.77 -12.60 2.05
C ALA A 34 13.42 -12.86 3.42
N LYS A 35 12.74 -13.61 4.32
CA LYS A 35 13.09 -13.76 5.74
C LYS A 35 13.28 -12.41 6.44
N SER A 36 12.56 -11.39 5.96
CA SER A 36 12.71 -10.00 6.38
C SER A 36 11.49 -9.19 5.95
N GLY A 37 10.94 -8.39 6.87
CA GLY A 37 9.86 -7.46 6.55
C GLY A 37 8.80 -7.34 7.64
N HIS A 38 7.70 -6.65 7.33
CA HIS A 38 6.64 -6.34 8.29
C HIS A 38 5.28 -6.75 7.71
N PRO A 39 4.78 -7.97 8.01
CA PRO A 39 3.54 -8.48 7.41
C PRO A 39 2.29 -7.95 8.10
N GLY A 40 2.37 -7.60 9.39
CA GLY A 40 1.20 -7.19 10.19
C GLY A 40 0.50 -5.93 9.67
N ALA A 41 1.26 -4.90 9.31
CA ALA A 41 0.69 -3.65 8.83
C ALA A 41 -0.06 -3.82 7.48
N PRO A 42 0.52 -4.48 6.44
CA PRO A 42 -0.23 -4.85 5.24
C PRO A 42 -1.49 -5.69 5.51
N MET A 43 -1.42 -6.66 6.42
CA MET A 43 -2.57 -7.53 6.72
C MET A 43 -3.73 -6.79 7.40
N GLY A 44 -3.42 -5.87 8.32
CA GLY A 44 -4.43 -5.07 9.02
C GLY A 44 -5.00 -3.92 8.20
N MET A 45 -4.28 -3.46 7.17
CA MET A 45 -4.71 -2.36 6.30
C MET A 45 -5.33 -2.83 4.97
N ALA A 46 -5.48 -4.15 4.76
CA ALA A 46 -5.93 -4.68 3.46
C ALA A 46 -7.30 -4.14 3.05
N GLU A 47 -8.26 -4.05 3.97
CA GLU A 47 -9.61 -3.52 3.70
C GLU A 47 -9.59 -2.04 3.32
N ILE A 48 -8.94 -1.19 4.13
CA ILE A 48 -8.91 0.26 3.84
C ILE A 48 -8.15 0.54 2.55
N ALA A 49 -7.10 -0.23 2.26
CA ALA A 49 -6.34 -0.10 1.03
C ALA A 49 -7.15 -0.52 -0.20
N GLU A 50 -7.87 -1.64 -0.12
CA GLU A 50 -8.75 -2.10 -1.19
C GLU A 50 -9.84 -1.07 -1.48
N VAL A 51 -10.50 -0.55 -0.43
CA VAL A 51 -11.53 0.49 -0.59
C VAL A 51 -10.95 1.75 -1.24
N LEU A 52 -9.82 2.23 -0.74
CA LEU A 52 -9.17 3.43 -1.26
C LEU A 52 -8.79 3.25 -2.73
N TRP A 53 -8.09 2.17 -3.08
CA TRP A 53 -7.53 1.97 -4.42
C TRP A 53 -8.56 1.60 -5.48
N ASN A 54 -9.60 0.83 -5.13
CA ASN A 54 -10.61 0.43 -6.12
C ASN A 54 -11.74 1.45 -6.28
N HIS A 55 -12.10 2.19 -5.22
CA HIS A 55 -13.32 3.00 -5.23
C HIS A 55 -13.10 4.51 -5.16
N HIS A 56 -11.94 4.98 -4.73
CA HIS A 56 -11.71 6.40 -4.49
C HIS A 56 -10.50 7.00 -5.23
N LEU A 57 -9.41 6.25 -5.35
CA LEU A 57 -8.16 6.75 -5.92
C LEU A 57 -8.28 6.87 -7.44
N ARG A 58 -8.13 8.08 -7.98
CA ARG A 58 -8.00 8.30 -9.43
C ARG A 58 -6.56 8.13 -9.84
N HIS A 59 -6.24 7.00 -10.46
CA HIS A 59 -4.89 6.69 -10.90
C HIS A 59 -4.90 5.92 -12.22
N ASN A 60 -3.75 5.91 -12.92
CA ASN A 60 -3.58 5.17 -14.16
C ASN A 60 -2.30 4.33 -14.06
N PRO A 61 -2.41 3.01 -13.84
CA PRO A 61 -1.26 2.10 -13.75
C PRO A 61 -0.36 2.11 -14.99
N ALA A 62 -0.94 2.32 -16.19
CA ALA A 62 -0.19 2.44 -17.44
C ALA A 62 0.48 3.81 -17.63
N ASN A 63 0.09 4.82 -16.84
CA ASN A 63 0.74 6.13 -16.81
C ASN A 63 0.91 6.65 -15.37
N PRO A 64 1.89 6.12 -14.61
CA PRO A 64 2.18 6.58 -13.25
C PRO A 64 2.60 8.05 -13.16
N LYS A 65 2.89 8.70 -14.29
CA LYS A 65 3.30 10.11 -14.37
C LYS A 65 2.16 11.04 -14.78
N TRP A 66 0.92 10.55 -14.92
CA TRP A 66 -0.25 11.38 -15.19
C TRP A 66 -0.32 12.54 -14.19
N ALA A 67 -0.31 13.78 -14.68
CA ALA A 67 -0.14 14.97 -13.83
C ALA A 67 -1.24 15.09 -12.77
N ASP A 68 -2.50 14.88 -13.16
CA ASP A 68 -3.71 15.08 -12.34
C ASP A 68 -4.19 13.81 -11.60
N ARG A 69 -3.33 12.80 -11.47
CA ARG A 69 -3.65 11.61 -10.65
C ARG A 69 -3.79 11.98 -9.17
N ASP A 70 -4.56 11.24 -8.41
CA ASP A 70 -4.50 11.33 -6.95
C ASP A 70 -3.16 10.77 -6.45
N ARG A 71 -2.62 11.33 -5.37
CA ARG A 71 -1.32 10.92 -4.80
C ARG A 71 -1.54 10.05 -3.57
N PHE A 72 -0.91 8.86 -3.55
CA PHE A 72 -0.91 7.97 -2.39
C PHE A 72 0.46 7.97 -1.70
N VAL A 73 0.47 8.19 -0.39
CA VAL A 73 1.71 8.17 0.42
C VAL A 73 1.56 7.19 1.58
N LEU A 74 2.36 6.13 1.57
CA LEU A 74 2.44 5.17 2.68
C LEU A 74 3.39 5.69 3.77
N SER A 75 2.90 6.53 4.68
CA SER A 75 3.77 7.19 5.68
C SER A 75 4.41 6.22 6.69
N ASN A 76 3.76 5.10 7.00
CA ASN A 76 4.31 4.00 7.77
C ASN A 76 5.08 3.03 6.86
N GLY A 77 6.12 3.54 6.19
CA GLY A 77 6.82 2.85 5.10
C GLY A 77 7.40 1.46 5.42
N HIS A 78 7.49 1.07 6.69
CA HIS A 78 7.89 -0.30 7.05
C HIS A 78 6.91 -1.36 6.51
N GLY A 79 5.63 -0.99 6.34
CA GLY A 79 4.59 -1.82 5.71
C GLY A 79 4.63 -1.83 4.18
N SER A 80 5.82 -1.68 3.59
CA SER A 80 6.04 -1.52 2.15
C SER A 80 5.40 -2.59 1.26
N MET A 81 5.27 -3.83 1.75
CA MET A 81 4.56 -4.87 1.00
C MET A 81 3.10 -4.54 0.72
N LEU A 82 2.45 -3.66 1.48
CA LEU A 82 1.11 -3.19 1.15
C LEU A 82 1.10 -2.45 -0.20
N ILE A 83 1.95 -1.42 -0.33
CA ILE A 83 1.97 -0.61 -1.56
C ILE A 83 2.47 -1.44 -2.75
N TYR A 84 3.42 -2.35 -2.55
CA TYR A 84 3.89 -3.21 -3.65
C TYR A 84 2.81 -4.20 -4.11
N ALA A 85 2.05 -4.80 -3.19
CA ALA A 85 0.92 -5.65 -3.54
C ALA A 85 -0.15 -4.87 -4.32
N LEU A 86 -0.49 -3.65 -3.89
CA LEU A 86 -1.46 -2.80 -4.59
C LEU A 86 -0.99 -2.41 -5.99
N LEU A 87 0.27 -1.98 -6.13
CA LEU A 87 0.87 -1.65 -7.42
C LEU A 87 0.85 -2.85 -8.37
N HIS A 88 1.23 -4.04 -7.88
CA HIS A 88 1.19 -5.27 -8.66
C HIS A 88 -0.24 -5.63 -9.09
N LEU A 89 -1.17 -5.69 -8.14
CA LEU A 89 -2.55 -6.12 -8.37
C LEU A 89 -3.33 -5.16 -9.27
N THR A 90 -3.00 -3.87 -9.23
CA THR A 90 -3.62 -2.86 -10.10
C THR A 90 -2.94 -2.69 -11.45
N GLY A 91 -1.83 -3.40 -11.72
CA GLY A 91 -1.22 -3.45 -13.04
C GLY A 91 -0.18 -2.35 -13.32
N TYR A 92 0.46 -1.80 -12.29
CA TYR A 92 1.68 -1.03 -12.48
C TYR A 92 2.80 -1.94 -12.98
N ASP A 93 3.91 -1.34 -13.44
CA ASP A 93 5.14 -2.06 -13.80
C ASP A 93 5.90 -2.57 -12.54
N VAL A 94 5.20 -3.39 -11.76
CA VAL A 94 5.65 -4.17 -10.61
C VAL A 94 5.16 -5.59 -10.84
N SER A 95 6.03 -6.45 -11.34
CA SER A 95 5.71 -7.82 -11.68
C SER A 95 5.61 -8.72 -10.44
N ILE A 96 5.06 -9.91 -10.61
CA ILE A 96 5.07 -10.92 -9.55
C ILE A 96 6.52 -11.34 -9.18
N ASP A 97 7.46 -11.25 -10.12
CA ASP A 97 8.86 -11.57 -9.85
C ASP A 97 9.57 -10.45 -9.08
N ASP A 98 9.15 -9.19 -9.27
CA ASP A 98 9.58 -8.09 -8.39
C ASP A 98 9.11 -8.36 -6.96
N ILE A 99 7.84 -8.73 -6.76
CA ILE A 99 7.29 -9.10 -5.43
C ILE A 99 8.07 -10.26 -4.81
N LYS A 100 8.37 -11.31 -5.57
CA LYS A 100 9.23 -12.41 -5.09
C LYS A 100 10.63 -11.92 -4.71
N ASN A 101 11.13 -10.87 -5.34
CA ASN A 101 12.44 -10.27 -5.04
C ASN A 101 12.36 -9.15 -3.98
N PHE A 102 11.33 -9.13 -3.14
CA PHE A 102 11.25 -8.21 -2.01
C PHE A 102 12.53 -8.21 -1.16
N ARG A 103 13.04 -7.01 -0.88
CA ARG A 103 14.28 -6.77 -0.10
C ARG A 103 15.56 -7.39 -0.65
N GLN A 104 15.56 -7.81 -1.91
CA GLN A 104 16.77 -8.31 -2.56
C GLN A 104 17.52 -7.19 -3.26
N LEU A 105 18.83 -7.36 -3.44
CA LEU A 105 19.69 -6.39 -4.10
C LEU A 105 19.19 -6.10 -5.53
N HIS A 106 19.15 -4.82 -5.91
CA HIS A 106 18.68 -4.32 -7.22
C HIS A 106 17.20 -4.59 -7.54
N SER A 107 16.41 -5.03 -6.56
CA SER A 107 14.96 -5.21 -6.73
C SER A 107 14.21 -3.89 -6.83
N LYS A 108 13.10 -3.87 -7.59
CA LYS A 108 12.13 -2.77 -7.61
C LYS A 108 11.30 -2.70 -6.32
N THR A 109 11.43 -3.64 -5.39
CA THR A 109 10.68 -3.67 -4.13
C THR A 109 11.64 -3.64 -2.92
N PRO A 110 12.25 -2.48 -2.63
CA PRO A 110 13.14 -2.30 -1.48
C PRO A 110 12.39 -2.41 -0.14
N GLY A 111 13.14 -2.46 0.96
CA GLY A 111 12.56 -2.69 2.29
C GLY A 111 11.59 -1.62 2.79
N HIS A 112 11.74 -0.39 2.32
CA HIS A 112 10.81 0.74 2.46
C HIS A 112 10.54 1.31 1.06
N PRO A 113 9.41 2.01 0.80
CA PRO A 113 9.12 2.58 -0.51
C PRO A 113 10.16 3.63 -0.88
N GLU A 114 10.71 3.55 -2.10
CA GLU A 114 11.72 4.47 -2.62
C GLU A 114 11.25 5.09 -3.94
N TYR A 115 11.16 6.42 -3.98
CA TYR A 115 10.84 7.17 -5.19
C TYR A 115 11.92 6.96 -6.25
N GLY A 116 11.50 6.77 -7.51
CA GLY A 116 12.38 6.57 -8.66
C GLY A 116 12.83 5.11 -8.88
N TYR A 117 12.69 4.23 -7.89
CA TYR A 117 12.98 2.80 -8.02
C TYR A 117 11.73 2.00 -8.38
N THR A 118 10.61 2.25 -7.70
CA THR A 118 9.34 1.54 -7.92
C THR A 118 8.34 2.45 -8.65
N PRO A 119 7.87 2.09 -9.86
CA PRO A 119 6.82 2.85 -10.54
C PRO A 119 5.55 2.96 -9.68
N GLY A 120 5.05 4.18 -9.48
CA GLY A 120 3.86 4.45 -8.66
C GLY A 120 4.13 4.77 -7.18
N VAL A 121 5.39 4.68 -6.71
CA VAL A 121 5.77 5.22 -5.39
C VAL A 121 6.04 6.72 -5.52
N GLU A 122 5.22 7.54 -4.85
CA GLU A 122 5.26 9.00 -4.96
C GLU A 122 6.41 9.67 -4.21
N THR A 123 6.86 9.08 -3.11
CA THR A 123 7.91 9.63 -2.26
C THR A 123 8.59 8.53 -1.44
N THR A 124 9.87 8.73 -1.12
CA THR A 124 10.60 7.83 -0.24
C THR A 124 10.11 7.98 1.20
N THR A 125 9.78 6.85 1.84
CA THR A 125 9.35 6.81 3.24
C THR A 125 10.14 5.74 4.00
N GLY A 126 9.87 5.58 5.30
CA GLY A 126 10.62 4.69 6.19
C GLY A 126 10.90 5.38 7.52
N PRO A 127 11.59 6.54 7.53
CA PRO A 127 11.64 7.41 8.70
C PRO A 127 10.22 7.90 9.04
N LEU A 128 9.70 7.49 10.19
CA LEU A 128 8.33 7.79 10.60
C LEU A 128 8.10 9.30 10.66
N GLY A 129 6.88 9.72 10.28
CA GLY A 129 6.46 11.11 10.22
C GLY A 129 6.78 11.85 8.91
N GLN A 130 7.74 11.39 8.11
CA GLN A 130 8.12 12.09 6.87
C GLN A 130 7.07 11.97 5.76
N GLY A 131 6.40 10.82 5.65
CA GLY A 131 5.41 10.62 4.60
C GLY A 131 4.21 11.57 4.72
N ILE A 132 3.69 11.76 5.93
CA ILE A 132 2.57 12.69 6.15
C ILE A 132 2.97 14.14 5.85
N THR A 133 4.19 14.57 6.17
CA THR A 133 4.68 15.91 5.81
C THR A 133 4.87 16.07 4.30
N ASN A 134 5.32 15.02 3.61
CA ASN A 134 5.40 15.02 2.14
C ASN A 134 4.01 15.13 1.50
N ALA A 135 3.01 14.41 2.05
CA ALA A 135 1.63 14.49 1.59
C ALA A 135 1.03 15.90 1.77
N VAL A 136 1.35 16.60 2.87
CA VAL A 136 0.98 18.01 3.07
C VAL A 136 1.57 18.88 1.95
N GLY A 137 2.85 18.70 1.62
CA GLY A 137 3.50 19.42 0.52
C GLY A 137 2.86 19.14 -0.85
N MET A 138 2.49 17.88 -1.12
CA MET A 138 1.78 17.50 -2.36
C MET A 138 0.41 18.15 -2.45
N ALA A 139 -0.36 18.18 -1.37
CA ALA A 139 -1.67 18.83 -1.32
C ALA A 139 -1.56 20.36 -1.47
N MET A 140 -0.52 20.97 -0.88
CA MET A 140 -0.24 22.40 -1.10
C MET A 140 0.09 22.69 -2.56
N ALA A 141 0.89 21.83 -3.22
CA ALA A 141 1.23 21.99 -4.63
C ALA A 141 -0.01 21.90 -5.53
N GLU A 142 -0.90 20.93 -5.30
CA GLU A 142 -2.17 20.80 -6.02
C GLU A 142 -3.02 22.08 -5.85
N LYS A 143 -3.20 22.55 -4.62
CA LYS A 143 -4.02 23.74 -4.34
C LYS A 143 -3.45 25.02 -4.98
N LEU A 144 -2.13 25.19 -4.96
CA LEU A 144 -1.47 26.35 -5.58
C LEU A 144 -1.59 26.30 -7.10
N LEU A 145 -1.38 25.15 -7.72
CA LEU A 145 -1.53 24.98 -9.17
C LEU A 145 -2.97 25.20 -9.62
N ALA A 146 -3.94 24.69 -8.86
CA ALA A 146 -5.36 24.93 -9.13
C ALA A 146 -5.70 26.42 -9.05
N ALA A 147 -5.19 27.14 -8.05
CA ALA A 147 -5.43 28.58 -7.91
C ALA A 147 -4.79 29.43 -9.04
N GLU A 148 -3.69 28.96 -9.60
CA GLU A 148 -2.98 29.67 -10.68
C GLU A 148 -3.58 29.38 -12.07
N PHE A 149 -4.08 28.16 -12.30
CA PHE A 149 -4.39 27.67 -13.65
C PHE A 149 -5.84 27.18 -13.89
N ASN A 150 -6.69 27.07 -12.87
CA ASN A 150 -8.11 26.64 -12.99
C ASN A 150 -9.09 27.74 -12.56
#